data_AF-A0A1B9QVI7-F1
#
_entry.id   AF-A0A1B9QVI7-F1
#
_cell.length_a   1.000
_cell.length_b   1.000
_cell.length_c   1.000
_cell.angle_alpha   90.00
_cell.angle_beta   90.00
_cell.angle_gamma   90.00
#
_symmetry.space_group_name_H-M   'P 1'
#
loop_
_entity.id
_entity.type
_entity.pdbx_description
1 polymer ?
#
loop_
_entity_poly.entity_id
_entity_poly.type
_entity_poly.pdbx_seq_one_letter_code
_entity_poly.pdbx_strand_id
1 'polypeptide(L)'
;MAKTPSKANQSQGMLMFTLNAQKQLFAIGTLKVREIVPFMPTTQIPYSHHHVVGTVTIRDLTVPVIDMAAAIGFRPIQPEEYDSCYLIVTDCLRTIVGFMVRSIEKIIECDWRNIESSPSTAGKDVFVTGITRHKDQIVQMLDVELLLSKIYPQYESANIPMLTDIERERLKALNILLVDDSSIARKQLSDALDRINIPYQICKNGLDALELMKAQSSTDKAIDLLVSDIEMPGLDGYELAFEVQNSPDLDNAYCILHTSLSSEICIDRAHQVGAHEALEKFNAGELIQAMLKGAKAIEESKQSVGCG
;
A
#
# COMPACT_ATOMS: atom_id res chain seq x y z
N MET A 1 6.81 38.51 0.88
CA MET A 1 5.64 37.81 1.47
C MET A 1 6.09 36.42 1.88
N ALA A 2 6.01 36.10 3.17
CA ALA A 2 6.44 34.81 3.71
C ALA A 2 5.52 33.69 3.19
N LYS A 3 6.10 32.66 2.57
CA LYS A 3 5.41 31.40 2.23
C LYS A 3 4.86 30.82 3.53
N THR A 4 3.54 30.74 3.65
CA THR A 4 2.90 29.96 4.71
C THR A 4 2.89 28.52 4.23
N PRO A 5 3.69 27.60 4.80
CA PRO A 5 3.58 26.20 4.43
C PRO A 5 2.21 25.70 4.88
N SER A 6 1.49 25.07 3.96
CA SER A 6 0.22 24.40 4.24
C SER A 6 0.47 23.33 5.31
N LYS A 7 -0.01 23.57 6.53
CA LYS A 7 -0.10 22.55 7.60
C LYS A 7 -1.29 21.64 7.28
N ALA A 8 -1.15 20.76 6.29
CA ALA A 8 -1.95 19.55 6.30
C ALA A 8 -1.49 18.73 7.51
N ASN A 9 -2.42 18.33 8.39
CA ASN A 9 -2.11 17.47 9.53
C ASN A 9 -1.51 16.16 9.00
N GLN A 10 -0.18 16.01 9.13
CA GLN A 10 0.57 14.80 8.79
C GLN A 10 0.51 13.77 9.94
N SER A 11 -0.46 13.86 10.84
CA SER A 11 -0.69 12.86 11.88
C SER A 11 -1.72 11.85 11.42
N GLN A 12 -1.35 10.56 11.43
CA GLN A 12 -2.28 9.45 11.18
C GLN A 12 -2.64 8.81 12.53
N GLY A 13 -3.90 8.41 12.67
CA GLY A 13 -4.35 7.64 13.83
C GLY A 13 -3.79 6.21 13.77
N MET A 14 -3.31 5.71 14.90
CA MET A 14 -2.82 4.33 15.04
C MET A 14 -3.55 3.64 16.19
N LEU A 15 -4.11 2.47 15.92
CA LEU A 15 -4.74 1.62 16.93
C LEU A 15 -3.68 0.73 17.57
N MET A 16 -3.44 0.87 18.87
CA MET A 16 -2.49 0.05 19.63
C MET A 16 -3.17 -1.15 20.29
N PHE A 17 -2.55 -2.31 20.21
CA PHE A 17 -3.05 -3.57 20.77
C PHE A 17 -1.92 -4.54 21.13
N THR A 18 -2.27 -5.64 21.80
CA THR A 18 -1.31 -6.70 22.16
C THR A 18 -1.69 -8.06 21.56
N LEU A 19 -0.67 -8.84 21.21
CA LEU A 19 -0.82 -10.17 20.60
C LEU A 19 -0.20 -11.30 21.43
N ASN A 20 0.78 -10.99 22.28
CA ASN A 20 1.50 -11.98 23.07
C ASN A 20 1.30 -11.76 24.58
N ALA A 21 1.58 -12.81 25.37
CA ALA A 21 1.47 -12.76 26.83
C ALA A 21 2.46 -11.75 27.48
N GLN A 22 3.50 -11.35 26.76
CA GLN A 22 4.48 -10.35 27.21
C GLN A 22 3.96 -8.91 27.09
N LYS A 23 2.72 -8.73 26.59
CA LYS A 23 2.07 -7.43 26.37
C LYS A 23 2.90 -6.49 25.50
N GLN A 24 3.60 -7.05 24.51
CA GLN A 24 4.26 -6.27 23.48
C GLN A 24 3.23 -5.47 22.67
N LEU A 25 3.57 -4.22 22.38
CA LEU A 25 2.69 -3.29 21.68
C LEU A 25 2.87 -3.40 20.17
N PHE A 26 1.75 -3.61 19.49
CA PHE A 26 1.60 -3.56 18.05
C PHE A 26 0.64 -2.44 17.69
N ALA A 27 0.74 -1.97 16.45
CA ALA A 27 -0.17 -0.98 15.92
C ALA A 27 -0.58 -1.27 14.48
N ILE A 28 -1.73 -0.76 14.09
CA ILE A 28 -2.17 -0.63 12.70
C ILE A 28 -2.75 0.76 12.48
N GLY A 29 -2.70 1.26 11.25
CA GLY A 29 -3.37 2.51 10.88
C GLY A 29 -4.88 2.43 11.10
N THR A 30 -5.47 3.43 11.77
CA THR A 30 -6.90 3.43 12.10
C THR A 30 -7.79 3.49 10.88
N LEU A 31 -7.29 3.98 9.75
CA LEU A 31 -8.07 4.13 8.54
C LEU A 31 -8.40 2.79 7.87
N LYS A 32 -7.62 1.74 8.17
CA LYS A 32 -7.92 0.36 7.77
C LYS A 32 -8.96 -0.30 8.69
N VAL A 33 -9.32 0.33 9.82
CA VAL A 33 -10.21 -0.24 10.84
C VAL A 33 -11.64 0.25 10.63
N ARG A 34 -12.58 -0.69 10.44
CA ARG A 34 -14.02 -0.39 10.35
C ARG A 34 -14.64 -0.26 11.74
N GLU A 35 -14.38 -1.23 12.59
CA GLU A 35 -14.88 -1.27 13.97
C GLU A 35 -14.07 -2.25 14.83
N ILE A 36 -14.19 -2.10 16.15
CA ILE A 36 -13.60 -3.00 17.13
C ILE A 36 -14.76 -3.58 17.95
N VAL A 37 -14.82 -4.90 18.02
CA VAL A 37 -15.87 -5.61 18.76
C VAL A 37 -15.24 -6.63 19.70
N PRO A 38 -15.87 -6.96 20.84
CA PRO A 38 -15.45 -8.11 21.65
C PRO A 38 -15.48 -9.39 20.82
N PHE A 39 -14.68 -10.39 21.23
CA PHE A 39 -14.77 -11.71 20.63
C PHE A 39 -16.20 -12.27 20.67
N MET A 40 -16.58 -12.96 19.61
CA MET A 40 -17.86 -13.63 19.47
C MET A 40 -17.61 -15.07 19.02
N PRO A 41 -18.43 -16.04 19.46
CA PRO A 41 -18.31 -17.42 19.01
C PRO A 41 -18.30 -17.53 17.49
N THR A 42 -17.28 -18.22 16.96
CA THR A 42 -17.07 -18.35 15.52
C THR A 42 -17.63 -19.67 15.00
N THR A 43 -18.15 -19.66 13.77
CA THR A 43 -18.50 -20.89 13.04
C THR A 43 -17.32 -21.36 12.21
N GLN A 44 -16.86 -22.58 12.42
CA GLN A 44 -15.74 -23.15 11.66
C GLN A 44 -16.12 -23.37 10.19
N ILE A 45 -15.16 -23.06 9.31
CA ILE A 45 -15.29 -23.33 7.88
C ILE A 45 -14.41 -24.53 7.52
N PRO A 46 -14.97 -25.61 6.96
CA PRO A 46 -14.18 -26.74 6.47
C PRO A 46 -13.16 -26.28 5.42
N TYR A 47 -11.93 -26.81 5.50
CA TYR A 47 -10.82 -26.48 4.59
C TYR A 47 -10.37 -25.00 4.58
N SER A 48 -10.72 -24.21 5.61
CA SER A 48 -10.16 -22.86 5.75
C SER A 48 -8.65 -22.90 6.04
N HIS A 49 -7.98 -21.78 5.78
CA HIS A 49 -6.58 -21.61 6.16
C HIS A 49 -6.38 -21.87 7.67
N HIS A 50 -5.25 -22.44 8.07
CA HIS A 50 -5.02 -22.89 9.46
C HIS A 50 -4.92 -21.75 10.50
N HIS A 51 -4.76 -20.51 10.04
CA HIS A 51 -4.83 -19.31 10.89
C HIS A 51 -6.24 -18.70 11.00
N VAL A 52 -7.21 -19.21 10.23
CA VAL A 52 -8.61 -18.78 10.29
C VAL A 52 -9.31 -19.58 11.38
N VAL A 53 -9.77 -18.89 12.43
CA VAL A 53 -10.48 -19.47 13.58
C VAL A 53 -11.90 -19.88 13.16
N GLY A 54 -12.52 -19.10 12.28
CA GLY A 54 -13.86 -19.36 11.74
C GLY A 54 -14.46 -18.10 11.14
N THR A 55 -15.79 -17.98 11.15
CA THR A 55 -16.53 -16.79 10.73
C THR A 55 -17.48 -16.31 11.80
N VAL A 56 -17.73 -15.01 11.81
CA VAL A 56 -18.71 -14.32 12.65
C VAL A 56 -19.61 -13.47 11.78
N THR A 57 -20.85 -13.22 12.21
CA THR A 57 -21.74 -12.25 11.55
C THR A 57 -21.63 -10.90 12.26
N ILE A 58 -21.19 -9.86 11.55
CA ILE A 58 -21.10 -8.48 12.04
C ILE A 58 -21.90 -7.59 11.09
N ARG A 59 -22.97 -6.96 11.57
CA ARG A 59 -23.86 -6.09 10.79
C ARG A 59 -24.31 -6.74 9.47
N ASP A 60 -24.80 -7.97 9.57
CA ASP A 60 -25.26 -8.81 8.45
C ASP A 60 -24.18 -9.23 7.42
N LEU A 61 -22.91 -8.95 7.71
CA LEU A 61 -21.77 -9.43 6.91
C LEU A 61 -21.12 -10.63 7.58
N THR A 62 -20.86 -11.68 6.81
CA THR A 62 -20.06 -12.83 7.25
C THR A 62 -18.58 -12.47 7.18
N VAL A 63 -17.98 -12.25 8.34
CA VAL A 63 -16.58 -11.81 8.47
C VAL A 63 -15.71 -13.00 8.92
N PRO A 64 -14.66 -13.38 8.17
CA PRO A 64 -13.69 -14.37 8.61
C PRO A 64 -12.84 -13.82 9.77
N VAL A 65 -12.63 -14.65 10.78
CA VAL A 65 -11.83 -14.32 11.96
C VAL A 65 -10.48 -15.03 11.88
N ILE A 66 -9.40 -14.25 11.94
CA ILE A 66 -8.02 -14.69 11.86
C ILE A 66 -7.36 -14.51 13.22
N ASP A 67 -6.69 -15.53 13.74
CA ASP A 67 -5.79 -15.38 14.89
C ASP A 67 -4.55 -14.61 14.43
N MET A 68 -4.47 -13.33 14.80
CA MET A 68 -3.38 -12.47 14.37
C MET A 68 -2.05 -12.87 15.00
N ALA A 69 -2.04 -13.41 16.23
CA ALA A 69 -0.82 -13.89 16.86
C ALA A 69 -0.24 -15.08 16.09
N ALA A 70 -1.09 -16.06 15.75
CA ALA A 70 -0.69 -17.20 14.94
C ALA A 70 -0.21 -16.78 13.54
N ALA A 71 -0.94 -15.86 12.90
CA ALA A 71 -0.67 -15.41 11.54
C ALA A 71 0.70 -14.72 11.36
N ILE A 72 1.20 -14.04 12.40
CA ILE A 72 2.52 -13.39 12.38
C ILE A 72 3.64 -14.24 13.00
N GLY A 73 3.35 -15.50 13.36
CA GLY A 73 4.33 -16.46 13.85
C GLY A 73 4.51 -16.52 15.36
N PHE A 74 3.65 -15.86 16.15
CA PHE A 74 3.58 -16.10 17.60
C PHE A 74 2.78 -17.36 17.92
N ARG A 75 2.78 -17.73 19.21
CA ARG A 75 1.91 -18.80 19.70
C ARG A 75 0.44 -18.39 19.51
N PRO A 76 -0.41 -19.28 18.97
CA PRO A 76 -1.84 -19.04 18.86
C PRO A 76 -2.46 -18.68 20.21
N ILE A 77 -3.48 -17.84 20.18
CA ILE A 77 -4.32 -17.54 21.34
C ILE A 77 -5.06 -18.83 21.70
N GLN A 78 -5.04 -19.20 22.99
CA GLN A 78 -5.70 -20.44 23.40
C GLN A 78 -7.22 -20.22 23.55
N PRO A 79 -8.05 -21.25 23.30
CA PRO A 79 -9.51 -21.13 23.39
C PRO A 79 -10.02 -20.58 24.73
N GLU A 80 -9.32 -20.83 25.83
CA GLU A 80 -9.67 -20.34 27.17
C GLU A 80 -9.52 -18.81 27.29
N GLU A 81 -8.78 -18.19 26.39
CA GLU A 81 -8.50 -16.75 26.38
C GLU A 81 -9.48 -15.98 25.48
N TYR A 82 -10.26 -16.67 24.66
CA TYR A 82 -11.10 -16.07 23.60
C TYR A 82 -12.10 -15.05 24.16
N ASP A 83 -12.76 -15.34 25.27
CA ASP A 83 -13.76 -14.45 25.87
C ASP A 83 -13.19 -13.09 26.31
N SER A 84 -11.87 -13.02 26.52
CA SER A 84 -11.16 -11.76 26.86
C SER A 84 -10.59 -11.03 25.65
N CYS A 85 -10.66 -11.63 24.46
CA CYS A 85 -10.09 -11.10 23.23
C CYS A 85 -11.04 -10.10 22.55
N TYR A 86 -10.47 -9.38 21.59
CA TYR A 86 -11.16 -8.43 20.73
C TYR A 86 -10.96 -8.81 19.26
N LEU A 87 -11.94 -8.45 18.43
CA LEU A 87 -11.83 -8.51 16.98
C LEU A 87 -11.67 -7.09 16.44
N ILE A 88 -10.58 -6.87 15.73
CA ILE A 88 -10.35 -5.66 14.94
C ILE A 88 -10.86 -5.95 13.53
N VAL A 89 -12.01 -5.38 13.17
CA VAL A 89 -12.58 -5.55 11.83
C VAL A 89 -11.90 -4.57 10.88
N THR A 90 -11.19 -5.10 9.88
CA THR A 90 -10.45 -4.29 8.91
C THR A 90 -11.03 -4.42 7.51
N ASP A 91 -10.88 -3.36 6.72
CA ASP A 91 -11.12 -3.35 5.28
C ASP A 91 -9.78 -3.18 4.57
N CYS A 92 -9.23 -4.29 4.07
CA CYS A 92 -7.94 -4.30 3.40
C CYS A 92 -8.06 -5.16 2.15
N LEU A 93 -7.46 -4.72 1.03
CA LEU A 93 -7.50 -5.47 -0.23
C LEU A 93 -8.95 -5.80 -0.67
N ARG A 94 -9.89 -4.87 -0.46
CA ARG A 94 -11.35 -5.04 -0.70
C ARG A 94 -11.98 -6.24 0.03
N THR A 95 -11.31 -6.71 1.08
CA THR A 95 -11.74 -7.85 1.88
C THR A 95 -11.97 -7.40 3.31
N ILE A 96 -13.18 -7.66 3.82
CA ILE A 96 -13.51 -7.42 5.21
C ILE A 96 -13.11 -8.65 6.02
N VAL A 97 -12.22 -8.47 6.99
CA VAL A 97 -11.72 -9.53 7.87
C VAL A 97 -11.71 -9.06 9.32
N GLY A 98 -11.79 -9.99 10.26
CA GLY A 98 -11.65 -9.73 11.69
C GLY A 98 -10.34 -10.30 12.22
N PHE A 99 -9.46 -9.45 12.72
CA PHE A 99 -8.25 -9.90 13.40
C PHE A 99 -8.49 -10.05 14.90
N MET A 100 -8.35 -11.27 15.40
CA MET A 100 -8.43 -11.56 16.82
C MET A 100 -7.13 -11.16 17.52
N VAL A 101 -7.24 -10.32 18.56
CA VAL A 101 -6.14 -9.78 19.36
C VAL A 101 -6.45 -9.91 20.85
N ARG A 102 -5.43 -9.92 21.71
CA ARG A 102 -5.59 -10.16 23.16
C ARG A 102 -6.16 -8.94 23.90
N SER A 103 -5.65 -7.75 23.61
CA SER A 103 -6.14 -6.51 24.23
C SER A 103 -6.03 -5.33 23.28
N ILE A 104 -6.94 -4.38 23.45
CA ILE A 104 -6.86 -3.05 22.84
C ILE A 104 -6.36 -2.08 23.90
N GLU A 105 -5.36 -1.28 23.57
CA GLU A 105 -4.77 -0.32 24.51
C GLU A 105 -5.37 1.07 24.33
N LYS A 106 -5.15 1.69 23.17
CA LYS A 106 -5.66 3.03 22.83
C LYS A 106 -5.39 3.37 21.37
N ILE A 107 -6.06 4.41 20.90
CA ILE A 107 -5.72 5.09 19.64
C ILE A 107 -4.77 6.25 19.95
N ILE A 108 -3.69 6.38 19.19
CA ILE A 108 -2.74 7.49 19.30
C ILE A 108 -2.57 8.15 17.94
N GLU A 109 -2.37 9.46 17.94
CA GLU A 109 -1.87 10.16 16.75
C GLU A 109 -0.35 10.02 16.68
N CYS A 110 0.17 9.71 15.49
CA CYS A 110 1.60 9.66 15.24
C CYS A 110 1.92 10.43 13.98
N ASP A 111 3.01 11.20 14.03
CA ASP A 111 3.63 11.78 12.86
C ASP A 111 4.39 10.67 12.13
N TRP A 112 4.00 10.38 10.89
CA TRP A 112 4.59 9.34 10.05
C TRP A 112 6.13 9.48 9.93
N ARG A 113 6.66 10.70 10.07
CA ARG A 113 8.10 10.97 10.02
C ARG A 113 8.90 10.37 11.18
N ASN A 114 8.23 10.04 12.29
CA ASN A 114 8.85 9.41 13.46
C ASN A 114 8.76 7.88 13.42
N ILE A 115 8.32 7.30 12.30
CA ILE A 115 8.29 5.86 12.09
C ILE A 115 9.59 5.47 11.39
N GLU A 116 10.45 4.75 12.11
CA GLU A 116 11.67 4.19 11.54
C GLU A 116 11.33 2.94 10.73
N SER A 117 11.90 2.78 9.54
CA SER A 117 11.70 1.56 8.75
C SER A 117 12.28 0.35 9.48
N SER A 118 11.61 -0.80 9.34
CA SER A 118 12.10 -2.06 9.90
C SER A 118 13.51 -2.39 9.37
N PRO A 119 14.46 -2.85 10.22
CA PRO A 119 15.81 -3.17 9.76
C PRO A 119 15.80 -4.25 8.67
N SER A 120 16.46 -3.98 7.54
CA SER A 120 16.56 -4.94 6.42
C SER A 120 17.27 -6.25 6.80
N THR A 121 18.04 -6.27 7.89
CA THR A 121 18.68 -7.45 8.47
C THR A 121 17.73 -8.36 9.25
N ALA A 122 16.51 -7.91 9.56
CA ALA A 122 15.51 -8.68 10.31
C ALA A 122 14.95 -9.89 9.53
N GLY A 123 15.15 -9.93 8.20
CA GLY A 123 14.72 -11.02 7.33
C GLY A 123 13.88 -10.55 6.15
N LYS A 124 13.48 -11.48 5.30
CA LYS A 124 12.49 -11.25 4.24
C LYS A 124 11.08 -11.49 4.80
N ASP A 125 10.09 -10.77 4.28
CA ASP A 125 8.66 -10.92 4.63
C ASP A 125 8.30 -10.66 6.10
N VAL A 126 8.98 -9.70 6.71
CA VAL A 126 8.68 -9.20 8.06
C VAL A 126 7.35 -8.48 8.04
N PHE A 127 6.40 -8.90 8.88
CA PHE A 127 5.06 -8.30 9.01
C PHE A 127 5.05 -6.90 9.64
N VAL A 128 6.20 -6.23 9.71
CA VAL A 128 6.37 -4.95 10.39
C VAL A 128 6.84 -3.93 9.35
N THR A 129 6.00 -2.94 9.03
CA THR A 129 6.37 -1.85 8.11
C THR A 129 7.33 -0.86 8.77
N GLY A 130 7.13 -0.62 10.07
CA GLY A 130 7.92 0.35 10.79
C GLY A 130 7.88 0.18 12.30
N ILE A 131 8.80 0.87 12.96
CA ILE A 131 8.99 0.86 14.39
C ILE A 131 8.90 2.30 14.87
N THR A 132 8.09 2.53 15.90
CA THR A 132 8.03 3.81 16.58
C THR A 132 8.14 3.63 18.08
N ARG A 133 8.29 4.72 18.82
CA ARG A 133 8.36 4.71 20.28
C ARG A 133 7.22 5.52 20.86
N HIS A 134 6.51 4.92 21.82
CA HIS A 134 5.54 5.61 22.64
C HIS A 134 5.86 5.43 24.11
N LYS A 135 6.13 6.53 24.83
CA LYS A 135 6.52 6.50 26.25
C LYS A 135 7.67 5.52 26.54
N ASP A 136 8.73 5.59 25.74
CA ASP A 136 9.91 4.71 25.78
C ASP A 136 9.66 3.21 25.49
N GLN A 137 8.43 2.82 25.13
CA GLN A 137 8.11 1.48 24.66
C GLN A 137 8.13 1.42 23.14
N ILE A 138 8.73 0.36 22.61
CA ILE A 138 8.72 0.06 21.18
C ILE A 138 7.31 -0.36 20.77
N VAL A 139 6.80 0.27 19.72
CA VAL A 139 5.54 -0.09 19.06
C VAL A 139 5.85 -0.51 17.64
N GLN A 140 5.42 -1.71 17.26
CA GLN A 140 5.65 -2.25 15.92
C GLN A 140 4.41 -2.07 15.05
N MET A 141 4.56 -1.36 13.94
CA MET A 141 3.50 -1.16 12.97
C MET A 141 3.35 -2.40 12.10
N LEU A 142 2.19 -3.06 12.16
CA LEU A 142 1.94 -4.27 11.41
C LEU A 142 1.45 -3.99 9.99
N ASP A 143 2.05 -4.70 9.03
CA ASP A 143 1.58 -4.79 7.66
C ASP A 143 0.46 -5.84 7.56
N VAL A 144 -0.79 -5.38 7.72
CA VAL A 144 -1.98 -6.24 7.60
C VAL A 144 -2.21 -6.74 6.18
N GLU A 145 -1.69 -6.06 5.16
CA GLU A 145 -1.80 -6.50 3.77
C GLU A 145 -0.83 -7.65 3.49
N LEU A 146 0.38 -7.57 4.04
CA LEU A 146 1.33 -8.69 4.05
C LEU A 146 0.84 -9.89 4.82
N LEU A 147 0.15 -9.67 5.92
CA LEU A 147 -0.53 -10.75 6.64
C LEU A 147 -1.59 -11.40 5.75
N LEU A 148 -2.48 -10.61 5.14
CA LEU A 148 -3.58 -11.13 4.33
C LEU A 148 -3.14 -11.83 3.06
N SER A 149 -2.11 -11.33 2.37
CA SER A 149 -1.60 -11.97 1.15
C SER A 149 -1.06 -13.39 1.41
N LYS A 150 -0.51 -13.66 2.61
CA LYS A 150 -0.08 -15.00 3.00
C LYS A 150 -1.23 -15.95 3.32
N ILE A 151 -2.35 -15.44 3.84
CA ILE A 151 -3.54 -16.25 4.18
C ILE A 151 -4.43 -16.47 2.95
N TYR A 152 -4.59 -15.46 2.11
CA TYR A 152 -5.43 -15.47 0.92
C TYR A 152 -4.61 -15.12 -0.34
N PRO A 153 -3.71 -16.02 -0.80
CA PRO A 153 -2.86 -15.76 -1.97
C PRO A 153 -3.66 -15.61 -3.27
N GLN A 154 -4.92 -16.07 -3.31
CA GLN A 154 -5.76 -16.02 -4.51
C GLN A 154 -6.10 -14.57 -4.97
N TYR A 155 -5.94 -13.56 -4.11
CA TYR A 155 -6.07 -12.16 -4.50
C TYR A 155 -4.92 -11.65 -5.41
N GLU A 156 -3.84 -12.42 -5.59
CA GLU A 156 -2.82 -12.14 -6.63
C GLU A 156 -3.39 -12.30 -8.06
N SER A 157 -4.57 -12.93 -8.22
CA SER A 157 -5.22 -13.09 -9.54
C SER A 157 -6.14 -11.91 -9.85
N ALA A 158 -5.58 -10.71 -9.95
CA ALA A 158 -6.32 -9.61 -10.55
C ALA A 158 -6.74 -10.00 -11.98
N ASN A 159 -7.98 -9.67 -12.38
CA ASN A 159 -8.43 -9.74 -13.77
C ASN A 159 -7.56 -8.80 -14.61
N ILE A 160 -6.40 -9.26 -15.04
CA ILE A 160 -5.52 -8.52 -15.94
C ILE A 160 -6.22 -8.51 -17.30
N PRO A 161 -6.65 -7.35 -17.81
CA PRO A 161 -7.29 -7.27 -19.11
C PRO A 161 -6.35 -7.82 -20.18
N MET A 162 -6.90 -8.60 -21.12
CA MET A 162 -6.17 -8.95 -22.33
C MET A 162 -5.92 -7.68 -23.12
N LEU A 163 -4.65 -7.31 -23.26
CA LEU A 163 -4.23 -6.23 -24.14
C LEU A 163 -4.24 -6.70 -25.59
N THR A 164 -4.68 -5.81 -26.49
CA THR A 164 -4.41 -5.96 -27.92
C THR A 164 -2.92 -5.81 -28.20
N ASP A 165 -2.43 -6.33 -29.33
CA ASP A 165 -1.01 -6.20 -29.71
C ASP A 165 -0.58 -4.73 -29.81
N ILE A 166 -1.47 -3.86 -30.30
CA ILE A 166 -1.22 -2.42 -30.41
C ILE A 166 -1.03 -1.79 -29.03
N GLU A 167 -1.91 -2.10 -28.07
CA GLU A 167 -1.80 -1.57 -26.71
C GLU A 167 -0.56 -2.08 -25.99
N ARG A 168 -0.19 -3.35 -26.21
CA ARG A 168 1.02 -3.92 -25.63
C ARG A 168 2.27 -3.23 -26.17
N GLU A 169 2.38 -3.06 -27.49
CA GLU A 169 3.55 -2.39 -28.08
C GLU A 169 3.66 -0.92 -27.66
N ARG A 170 2.54 -0.23 -27.47
CA ARG A 170 2.52 1.12 -26.89
C ARG A 170 3.16 1.17 -25.52
N LEU A 171 2.75 0.28 -24.61
CA LEU A 171 3.33 0.25 -23.26
C LEU A 171 4.78 -0.21 -23.25
N LYS A 172 5.18 -1.13 -24.13
CA LYS A 172 6.58 -1.59 -24.25
C LYS A 172 7.54 -0.50 -24.70
N ALA A 173 7.05 0.48 -25.46
CA ALA A 173 7.86 1.58 -25.95
C ALA A 173 8.19 2.61 -24.85
N LEU A 174 7.54 2.53 -23.68
CA LEU A 174 7.71 3.48 -22.58
C LEU A 174 8.73 2.98 -21.56
N ASN A 175 9.51 3.91 -21.02
CA ASN A 175 10.30 3.69 -19.81
C ASN A 175 9.40 3.86 -18.58
N ILE A 176 8.94 2.74 -18.02
CA ILE A 176 8.03 2.72 -16.86
C ILE A 176 8.83 2.55 -15.56
N LEU A 177 8.53 3.37 -14.55
CA LEU A 177 9.08 3.26 -13.19
C LEU A 177 7.96 2.98 -12.19
N LEU A 178 8.13 1.94 -11.38
CA LEU A 178 7.23 1.56 -10.29
C LEU A 178 7.91 1.84 -8.95
N VAL A 179 7.20 2.50 -8.03
CA VAL A 179 7.74 2.93 -6.74
C VAL A 179 6.76 2.57 -5.64
N ASP A 180 7.15 1.66 -4.75
CA ASP A 180 6.33 1.24 -3.61
C ASP A 180 7.27 0.70 -2.53
N ASP A 181 7.04 1.01 -1.25
CA ASP A 181 7.86 0.55 -0.14
C ASP A 181 7.51 -0.88 0.30
N SER A 182 6.28 -1.33 0.05
CA SER A 182 5.80 -2.68 0.31
C SER A 182 6.34 -3.67 -0.72
N SER A 183 7.03 -4.72 -0.24
CA SER A 183 7.53 -5.79 -1.10
C SER A 183 6.43 -6.55 -1.84
N ILE A 184 5.21 -6.61 -1.28
CA ILE A 184 4.09 -7.29 -1.92
C ILE A 184 3.52 -6.45 -3.03
N ALA A 185 3.26 -5.18 -2.77
CA ALA A 185 2.73 -4.31 -3.80
C ALA A 185 3.69 -4.23 -4.98
N ARG A 186 5.01 -4.13 -4.73
CA ARG A 186 6.02 -4.29 -5.79
C ARG A 186 5.91 -5.62 -6.52
N LYS A 187 5.80 -6.75 -5.81
CA LYS A 187 5.68 -8.08 -6.44
C LYS A 187 4.42 -8.18 -7.29
N GLN A 188 3.28 -7.68 -6.81
CA GLN A 188 2.01 -7.74 -7.54
C GLN A 188 2.01 -6.83 -8.77
N LEU A 189 2.59 -5.64 -8.66
CA LEU A 189 2.82 -4.77 -9.82
C LEU A 189 3.72 -5.45 -10.84
N SER A 190 4.84 -6.04 -10.39
CA SER A 190 5.74 -6.85 -11.21
C SER A 190 4.99 -7.97 -11.92
N ASP A 191 4.28 -8.82 -11.18
CA ASP A 191 3.54 -9.97 -11.72
C ASP A 191 2.48 -9.52 -12.74
N ALA A 192 1.82 -8.37 -12.50
CA ALA A 192 0.86 -7.80 -13.43
C ALA A 192 1.52 -7.40 -14.76
N LEU A 193 2.63 -6.65 -14.72
CA LEU A 193 3.35 -6.21 -15.93
C LEU A 193 4.09 -7.35 -16.64
N ASP A 194 4.69 -8.28 -15.90
CA ASP A 194 5.41 -9.44 -16.45
C ASP A 194 4.44 -10.35 -17.23
N ARG A 195 3.21 -10.52 -16.73
CA ARG A 195 2.17 -11.32 -17.39
C ARG A 195 1.71 -10.75 -18.72
N ILE A 196 1.82 -9.43 -18.90
CA ILE A 196 1.59 -8.75 -20.19
C ILE A 196 2.88 -8.41 -20.94
N ASN A 197 4.04 -8.87 -20.47
CA ASN A 197 5.35 -8.70 -21.08
C ASN A 197 5.69 -7.22 -21.36
N ILE A 198 5.46 -6.36 -20.35
CA ILE A 198 5.81 -4.94 -20.39
C ILE A 198 7.06 -4.73 -19.50
N PRO A 199 8.14 -4.12 -20.02
CA PRO A 199 9.34 -3.83 -19.25
C PRO A 199 9.10 -2.67 -18.27
N TYR A 200 9.78 -2.71 -17.12
CA TYR A 200 9.70 -1.67 -16.10
C TYR A 200 10.98 -1.63 -15.24
N GLN A 201 11.14 -0.54 -14.50
CA GLN A 201 12.13 -0.37 -13.43
C GLN A 201 11.41 -0.26 -12.08
N ILE A 202 12.08 -0.62 -10.98
CA ILE A 202 11.50 -0.62 -9.63
C ILE A 202 12.40 0.11 -8.64
N CYS A 203 11.80 0.99 -7.83
CA CYS A 203 12.40 1.61 -6.66
C CYS A 203 11.60 1.26 -5.39
N LYS A 204 12.25 1.34 -4.22
CA LYS A 204 11.65 0.98 -2.92
C LYS A 204 11.19 2.18 -2.09
N ASN A 205 11.49 3.40 -2.54
CA ASN A 205 11.14 4.64 -1.87
C ASN A 205 11.23 5.81 -2.88
N GLY A 206 10.64 6.95 -2.53
CA GLY A 206 10.59 8.11 -3.41
C GLY A 206 11.96 8.77 -3.66
N LEU A 207 12.90 8.72 -2.72
CA LEU A 207 14.22 9.33 -2.89
C LEU A 207 15.03 8.62 -3.98
N ASP A 208 15.10 7.28 -3.92
CA ASP A 208 15.77 6.45 -4.92
C ASP A 208 15.13 6.65 -6.30
N ALA A 209 13.80 6.79 -6.36
CA ALA A 209 13.07 7.04 -7.59
C ALA A 209 13.43 8.39 -8.21
N LEU A 210 13.43 9.46 -7.40
CA LEU A 210 13.77 10.80 -7.86
C LEU A 210 15.23 10.89 -8.34
N GLU A 211 16.16 10.26 -7.63
CA GLU A 211 17.57 10.20 -8.03
C GLU A 211 17.75 9.44 -9.35
N LEU A 212 17.07 8.30 -9.52
CA LEU A 212 17.08 7.52 -10.75
C LEU A 212 16.50 8.31 -11.93
N MET A 213 15.36 8.98 -11.74
CA MET A 213 14.74 9.83 -12.76
C MET A 213 15.67 10.96 -13.19
N LYS A 214 16.30 11.66 -12.23
CA LYS A 214 17.28 12.72 -12.53
C LYS A 214 18.47 12.19 -13.31
N ALA A 215 19.01 11.03 -12.93
CA ALA A 215 20.14 10.41 -13.62
C ALA A 215 19.81 9.96 -15.05
N GLN A 216 18.55 9.61 -15.33
CA GLN A 216 18.11 9.11 -16.64
C GLN A 216 17.49 10.21 -17.54
N SER A 217 17.17 11.38 -17.00
CA SER A 217 16.48 12.50 -17.66
C SER A 217 17.05 12.93 -19.02
N SER A 218 18.37 12.91 -19.16
CA SER A 218 19.08 13.35 -20.38
C SER A 218 19.44 12.20 -21.33
N THR A 219 18.82 11.05 -21.18
CA THR A 219 19.12 9.83 -21.96
C THR A 219 17.85 9.26 -22.59
N ASP A 220 17.98 8.34 -23.56
CA ASP A 220 16.82 7.58 -24.11
C ASP A 220 16.12 6.69 -23.05
N LYS A 221 16.60 6.70 -21.80
CA LYS A 221 16.01 6.02 -20.65
C LYS A 221 15.19 6.95 -19.75
N ALA A 222 14.97 8.21 -20.16
CA ALA A 222 14.12 9.12 -19.42
C ALA A 222 12.76 8.45 -19.14
N ILE A 223 12.32 8.51 -17.89
CA ILE A 223 11.11 7.83 -17.45
C ILE A 223 9.90 8.53 -18.07
N ASP A 224 9.17 7.82 -18.93
CA ASP A 224 7.95 8.32 -19.55
C ASP A 224 6.75 8.19 -18.62
N LEU A 225 6.73 7.17 -17.75
CA LEU A 225 5.59 6.86 -16.88
C LEU A 225 6.05 6.46 -15.48
N LEU A 226 5.54 7.17 -14.46
CA LEU A 226 5.79 6.90 -13.05
C LEU A 226 4.52 6.36 -12.39
N VAL A 227 4.59 5.21 -11.74
CA VAL A 227 3.57 4.69 -10.82
C VAL A 227 4.16 4.72 -9.41
N SER A 228 3.59 5.51 -8.51
CA SER A 228 4.12 5.67 -7.14
C SER A 228 3.07 5.50 -6.07
N ASP A 229 3.43 4.76 -5.02
CA ASP A 229 2.69 4.73 -3.76
C ASP A 229 2.64 6.11 -3.12
N ILE A 230 1.53 6.39 -2.44
CA ILE A 230 1.37 7.59 -1.63
C ILE A 230 2.03 7.39 -0.27
N GLU A 231 1.76 6.26 0.42
CA GLU A 231 2.17 6.03 1.80
C GLU A 231 3.59 5.46 1.89
N MET A 232 4.61 6.25 1.54
CA MET A 232 6.02 5.84 1.66
C MET A 232 6.76 6.59 2.77
N PRO A 233 7.69 5.94 3.50
CA PRO A 233 8.57 6.63 4.45
C PRO A 233 9.57 7.54 3.74
N GLY A 234 9.92 8.66 4.37
CA GLY A 234 10.87 9.64 3.83
C GLY A 234 10.23 10.62 2.86
N LEU A 235 10.24 10.31 1.56
CA LEU A 235 9.60 11.12 0.51
C LEU A 235 8.31 10.41 0.08
N ASP A 236 7.17 11.00 0.41
CA ASP A 236 5.85 10.42 0.10
C ASP A 236 5.50 10.56 -1.39
N GLY A 237 4.47 9.86 -1.86
CA GLY A 237 4.08 9.89 -3.28
C GLY A 237 3.58 11.26 -3.76
N TYR A 238 2.96 12.06 -2.88
CA TYR A 238 2.54 13.42 -3.23
C TYR A 238 3.74 14.34 -3.42
N GLU A 239 4.71 14.27 -2.51
CA GLU A 239 5.97 15.01 -2.56
C GLU A 239 6.79 14.57 -3.78
N LEU A 240 6.87 13.27 -4.08
CA LEU A 240 7.54 12.77 -5.28
C LEU A 240 6.89 13.29 -6.57
N ALA A 241 5.56 13.18 -6.70
CA ALA A 241 4.86 13.69 -7.86
C ALA A 241 5.07 15.20 -8.03
N PHE A 242 5.02 15.96 -6.93
CA PHE A 242 5.29 17.39 -6.94
C PHE A 242 6.72 17.71 -7.42
N GLU A 243 7.74 17.02 -6.89
CA GLU A 243 9.14 17.22 -7.28
C GLU A 243 9.40 16.86 -8.75
N VAL A 244 8.80 15.78 -9.24
CA VAL A 244 8.90 15.35 -10.64
C VAL A 244 8.25 16.40 -11.57
N GLN A 245 7.02 16.81 -11.27
CA GLN A 245 6.25 17.71 -12.13
C GLN A 245 6.72 19.17 -12.08
N ASN A 246 7.48 19.57 -11.06
CA ASN A 246 8.10 20.89 -10.98
C ASN A 246 9.58 20.90 -11.40
N SER A 247 10.10 19.77 -11.89
CA SER A 247 11.46 19.67 -12.44
C SER A 247 11.40 19.70 -13.98
N PRO A 248 11.95 20.71 -14.66
CA PRO A 248 11.85 20.85 -16.12
C PRO A 248 12.40 19.67 -16.93
N ASP A 249 13.31 18.90 -16.34
CA ASP A 249 13.93 17.75 -16.99
C ASP A 249 13.12 16.45 -16.77
N LEU A 250 12.07 16.49 -15.92
CA LEU A 250 11.27 15.32 -15.50
C LEU A 250 9.76 15.49 -15.70
N ASP A 251 9.28 16.71 -15.93
CA ASP A 251 7.86 17.07 -16.01
C ASP A 251 7.10 16.39 -17.16
N ASN A 252 7.81 15.85 -18.14
CA ASN A 252 7.26 15.03 -19.21
C ASN A 252 6.75 13.64 -18.75
N ALA A 253 7.12 13.20 -17.54
CA ALA A 253 6.69 11.91 -17.02
C ALA A 253 5.20 11.92 -16.67
N TYR A 254 4.45 10.94 -17.15
CA TYR A 254 3.05 10.74 -16.75
C TYR A 254 2.99 10.08 -15.37
N CYS A 255 2.50 10.81 -14.37
CA CYS A 255 2.46 10.35 -12.97
C CYS A 255 1.12 9.74 -12.58
N ILE A 256 1.14 8.48 -12.14
CA ILE A 256 0.02 7.75 -11.56
C ILE A 256 0.32 7.52 -10.08
N LEU A 257 -0.57 7.96 -9.20
CA LEU A 257 -0.50 7.63 -7.77
C LEU A 257 -1.39 6.42 -7.47
N HIS A 258 -0.94 5.54 -6.59
CA HIS A 258 -1.77 4.46 -6.05
C HIS A 258 -1.68 4.38 -4.52
N THR A 259 -2.74 3.97 -3.82
CA THR A 259 -2.72 3.73 -2.35
C THR A 259 -3.72 2.66 -1.93
N SER A 260 -3.46 2.00 -0.80
CA SER A 260 -4.35 0.99 -0.20
C SER A 260 -5.63 1.56 0.42
N LEU A 261 -5.70 2.88 0.63
CA LEU A 261 -6.80 3.53 1.34
C LEU A 261 -7.65 4.41 0.42
N SER A 262 -8.86 3.93 0.08
CA SER A 262 -9.83 4.63 -0.76
C SER A 262 -10.28 5.99 -0.21
N SER A 263 -10.22 6.17 1.11
CA SER A 263 -10.59 7.43 1.77
C SER A 263 -9.46 8.47 1.86
N GLU A 264 -8.21 8.07 1.61
CA GLU A 264 -7.05 8.96 1.64
C GLU A 264 -6.71 9.56 0.27
N ILE A 265 -7.18 8.95 -0.82
CA ILE A 265 -7.04 9.54 -2.15
C ILE A 265 -7.98 10.73 -2.27
N CYS A 266 -7.50 11.88 -1.85
CA CYS A 266 -8.05 13.13 -2.34
C CYS A 266 -7.58 13.29 -3.80
N ILE A 267 -8.41 12.87 -4.76
CA ILE A 267 -8.17 13.03 -6.21
C ILE A 267 -7.78 14.49 -6.51
N ASP A 268 -8.46 15.44 -5.87
CA ASP A 268 -8.14 16.86 -5.98
C ASP A 268 -6.71 17.19 -5.52
N ARG A 269 -6.25 16.60 -4.41
CA ARG A 269 -4.88 16.77 -3.92
C ARG A 269 -3.86 16.14 -4.85
N ALA A 270 -4.15 14.95 -5.39
CA ALA A 270 -3.29 14.28 -6.35
C ALA A 270 -3.07 15.15 -7.60
N HIS A 271 -4.15 15.71 -8.16
CA HIS A 271 -4.03 16.63 -9.30
C HIS A 271 -3.34 17.95 -8.94
N GLN A 272 -3.54 18.49 -7.75
CA GLN A 272 -2.85 19.70 -7.29
C GLN A 272 -1.33 19.56 -7.22
N VAL A 273 -0.83 18.35 -6.95
CA VAL A 273 0.61 18.06 -6.96
C VAL A 273 1.13 17.61 -8.33
N GLY A 274 0.28 17.62 -9.37
CA GLY A 274 0.64 17.27 -10.74
C GLY A 274 0.48 15.79 -11.10
N ALA A 275 -0.12 14.96 -10.23
CA ALA A 275 -0.47 13.61 -10.63
C ALA A 275 -1.60 13.62 -11.67
N HIS A 276 -1.49 12.73 -12.65
CA HIS A 276 -2.42 12.63 -13.76
C HIS A 276 -3.58 11.68 -13.45
N GLU A 277 -3.32 10.64 -12.65
CA GLU A 277 -4.31 9.66 -12.19
C GLU A 277 -4.03 9.29 -10.73
N ALA A 278 -5.07 8.91 -9.99
CA ALA A 278 -4.95 8.41 -8.62
C ALA A 278 -5.87 7.21 -8.43
N LEU A 279 -5.29 6.05 -8.08
CA LEU A 279 -5.94 4.75 -8.12
C LEU A 279 -5.88 4.03 -6.77
N GLU A 280 -6.83 3.14 -6.52
CA GLU A 280 -6.68 2.18 -5.42
C GLU A 280 -5.63 1.11 -5.79
N LYS A 281 -4.80 0.70 -4.83
CA LYS A 281 -3.86 -0.41 -5.03
C LYS A 281 -4.59 -1.70 -5.37
N PHE A 282 -3.89 -2.58 -6.08
CA PHE A 282 -4.30 -3.97 -6.36
C PHE A 282 -5.43 -4.16 -7.39
N ASN A 283 -5.80 -3.11 -8.11
CA ASN A 283 -6.60 -3.24 -9.33
C ASN A 283 -5.72 -3.18 -10.59
N ALA A 284 -5.18 -4.33 -11.00
CA ALA A 284 -4.32 -4.41 -12.19
C ALA A 284 -5.03 -3.90 -13.46
N GLY A 285 -6.34 -4.10 -13.56
CA GLY A 285 -7.13 -3.61 -14.70
C GLY A 285 -7.18 -2.09 -14.77
N GLU A 286 -7.49 -1.42 -13.66
CA GLU A 286 -7.49 0.05 -13.58
C GLU A 286 -6.08 0.62 -13.81
N LEU A 287 -5.05 0.00 -13.23
CA LEU A 287 -3.67 0.41 -13.46
C LEU A 287 -3.30 0.35 -14.94
N ILE A 288 -3.56 -0.79 -15.60
CA ILE A 288 -3.24 -0.96 -17.03
C ILE A 288 -4.00 0.06 -17.89
N GLN A 289 -5.28 0.31 -17.57
CA GLN A 289 -6.06 1.33 -18.29
C GLN A 289 -5.48 2.73 -18.09
N ALA A 290 -5.09 3.10 -16.88
CA ALA A 290 -4.44 4.38 -16.61
C ALA A 290 -3.09 4.50 -17.34
N MET A 291 -2.30 3.42 -17.39
CA MET A 291 -1.06 3.39 -18.15
C MET A 291 -1.28 3.58 -19.66
N LEU A 292 -2.33 2.97 -20.21
CA LEU A 292 -2.70 3.17 -21.62
C LEU A 292 -3.17 4.60 -21.92
N LYS A 293 -3.86 5.25 -20.99
CA LYS A 293 -4.18 6.68 -21.10
C LYS A 293 -2.91 7.52 -21.09
N GLY A 294 -1.98 7.24 -20.16
CA GLY A 294 -0.68 7.90 -20.10
C GLY A 294 0.10 7.77 -21.40
N ALA A 295 0.19 6.56 -21.95
CA ALA A 295 0.82 6.31 -23.24
C ALA A 295 0.26 7.19 -24.37
N LYS A 296 -1.07 7.33 -24.44
CA LYS A 296 -1.72 8.20 -25.43
C LYS A 296 -1.39 9.67 -25.22
N ALA A 297 -1.43 10.15 -23.97
CA ALA A 297 -1.10 11.54 -23.64
C ALA A 297 0.37 11.88 -24.00
N ILE A 298 1.28 10.93 -23.78
CA ILE A 298 2.69 11.06 -24.16
C ILE A 298 2.87 11.05 -25.68
N GLU A 299 2.13 10.22 -26.42
CA GLU A 299 2.12 10.23 -27.89
C GLU A 299 1.63 11.58 -28.44
N GLU A 300 0.54 12.13 -27.90
CA GLU A 300 -0.06 13.39 -28.32
C GLU A 300 0.84 14.60 -28.06
N SER A 301 1.48 14.65 -26.89
CA SER A 301 2.45 15.71 -26.57
C SER A 301 3.67 15.68 -27.49
N LYS A 302 4.24 14.50 -27.78
CA LYS A 302 5.37 14.34 -28.72
C LYS A 302 5.01 14.77 -30.15
N GLN A 303 3.77 14.53 -30.60
CA GLN A 303 3.30 14.97 -31.92
C GLN A 303 3.11 16.49 -32.03
N SER A 304 2.71 17.16 -30.94
CA SER A 304 2.52 18.60 -30.91
C SER A 304 3.83 19.41 -30.97
N VAL A 305 4.93 18.86 -30.44
CA VAL A 305 6.26 19.50 -30.46
C VAL A 305 6.98 19.31 -31.81
N GLY A 306 6.67 18.24 -32.56
CA GLY A 306 7.29 17.94 -33.85
C GLY A 306 6.76 18.71 -35.07
N CYS A 307 5.72 19.53 -34.92
CA CYS A 307 5.14 20.35 -35.99
C CYS A 307 5.51 21.85 -35.90
N GLY A 308 6.48 22.22 -35.05
CA GLY A 308 6.97 23.60 -34.87
C GLY A 308 8.24 23.91 -35.65
#